data_AF-A0A661JVN4-F1
#
_entry.id   AF-A0A661JVN4-F1
#
_cell.length_a   1.000
_cell.length_b   1.000
_cell.length_c   1.000
_cell.angle_alpha   90.00
_cell.angle_beta   90.00
_cell.angle_gamma   90.00
#
_symmetry.space_group_name_H-M   'P 1'
#
loop_
_entity.id
_entity.type
_entity.pdbx_description
1 polymer ?
#
loop_
_entity_poly.entity_id
_entity_poly.type
_entity_poly.pdbx_seq_one_letter_code
_entity_poly.pdbx_strand_id
1 'polypeptide(L)'
;MIQSFAHAGQLPDETEQQARQLAQIMAECLELFQAKNRDYGSSWKKAGLPGLLVRMQDKIERLVNLSRDGSTIHVKTESLEDTLRDFLVYAGLALMYLREVQR
;
A
#
# COMPACT_ATOMS: atom_id res chain seq x y z
N MET A 1 -38.80 -13.78 14.63
CA MET A 1 -38.77 -12.30 14.76
C MET A 1 -37.38 -11.90 15.22
N ILE A 2 -36.42 -11.83 14.30
CA ILE A 2 -35.11 -11.21 14.51
C ILE A 2 -34.98 -10.18 13.40
N GLN A 3 -34.68 -8.96 13.81
CA GLN A 3 -34.81 -7.75 13.03
C GLN A 3 -33.84 -7.72 11.85
N SER A 4 -34.40 -7.21 10.75
CA SER A 4 -33.75 -6.82 9.51
C SER A 4 -32.53 -5.93 9.75
N PHE A 5 -31.40 -6.33 9.16
CA PHE A 5 -30.32 -5.41 8.75
C PHE A 5 -30.15 -5.42 7.22
N ALA A 6 -31.22 -5.68 6.48
CA ALA A 6 -31.24 -5.52 5.02
C ALA A 6 -31.73 -4.12 4.65
N HIS A 7 -31.00 -3.11 5.09
CA HIS A 7 -31.03 -1.76 4.53
C HIS A 7 -29.66 -1.12 4.75
N ALA A 8 -28.63 -1.72 4.16
CA ALA A 8 -27.49 -0.92 3.74
C ALA A 8 -28.05 0.01 2.64
N GLY A 9 -28.50 1.20 3.03
CA GLY A 9 -28.87 2.24 2.09
C GLY A 9 -27.72 2.42 1.09
N GLN A 10 -28.07 2.69 -0.15
CA GLN A 10 -27.11 2.99 -1.21
C GLN A 10 -26.10 4.01 -0.67
N LEU A 11 -24.80 3.70 -0.76
CA LEU A 11 -23.76 4.62 -0.32
C LEU A 11 -23.95 5.96 -1.06
N PRO A 12 -23.61 7.10 -0.45
CA PRO A 12 -23.57 8.35 -1.18
C PRO A 12 -22.74 8.19 -2.46
N ASP A 13 -23.19 8.74 -3.58
CA ASP A 13 -22.53 8.57 -4.89
C ASP A 13 -21.02 8.89 -4.84
N GLU A 14 -20.63 9.91 -4.06
CA GLU A 14 -19.23 10.26 -3.83
C GLU A 14 -18.44 9.15 -3.12
N THR A 15 -19.03 8.53 -2.10
CA THR A 15 -18.40 7.40 -1.38
C THR A 15 -18.21 6.20 -2.29
N GLU A 16 -19.17 5.93 -3.18
CA GLU A 16 -19.04 4.86 -4.17
C GLU A 16 -17.91 5.16 -5.18
N GLN A 17 -17.81 6.41 -5.65
CA GLN A 17 -16.74 6.82 -6.54
C GLN A 17 -15.35 6.71 -5.88
N GLN A 18 -15.21 7.19 -4.64
CA GLN A 18 -13.98 7.08 -3.86
C GLN A 18 -13.59 5.61 -3.61
N ALA A 19 -14.57 4.75 -3.31
CA ALA A 19 -14.32 3.32 -3.14
C ALA A 19 -13.80 2.67 -4.42
N ARG A 20 -14.35 3.04 -5.59
CA ARG A 20 -13.86 2.56 -6.90
C ARG A 20 -12.42 3.03 -7.17
N GLN A 21 -12.11 4.29 -6.89
CA GLN A 21 -10.75 4.82 -7.05
C GLN A 21 -9.76 4.10 -6.12
N LEU A 22 -10.12 3.90 -4.85
CA LEU A 22 -9.28 3.19 -3.90
C LEU A 22 -9.08 1.73 -4.33
N ALA A 23 -10.12 1.06 -4.83
CA ALA A 23 -10.01 -0.30 -5.34
C ALA A 23 -9.05 -0.40 -6.53
N GLN A 24 -9.06 0.58 -7.44
CA GLN A 24 -8.12 0.65 -8.55
C GLN A 24 -6.68 0.83 -8.05
N ILE A 25 -6.44 1.74 -7.10
CA ILE A 25 -5.11 1.95 -6.50
C ILE A 25 -4.60 0.66 -5.84
N MET A 26 -5.47 -0.07 -5.13
CA MET A 26 -5.12 -1.34 -4.50
C MET A 26 -4.79 -2.43 -5.54
N ALA A 27 -5.46 -2.44 -6.68
CA ALA A 27 -5.15 -3.36 -7.78
C ALA A 27 -3.75 -3.06 -8.38
N GLU A 28 -3.42 -1.80 -8.60
CA GLU A 28 -2.09 -1.38 -9.06
C GLU A 28 -0.99 -1.77 -8.04
N CYS A 29 -1.26 -1.61 -6.74
CA CYS A 29 -0.34 -2.04 -5.69
C CYS A 29 -0.15 -3.57 -5.69
N LEU A 30 -1.20 -4.33 -5.98
CA LEU A 30 -1.10 -5.79 -6.11
C LEU A 30 -0.22 -6.19 -7.30
N GLU A 31 -0.38 -5.53 -8.46
CA GLU A 31 0.47 -5.74 -9.63
C GLU A 31 1.94 -5.41 -9.32
N LEU A 32 2.18 -4.29 -8.64
CA LEU A 32 3.52 -3.88 -8.19
C LEU A 32 4.15 -4.91 -7.24
N PHE A 33 3.39 -5.43 -6.28
CA PHE A 33 3.82 -6.53 -5.42
C PHE A 33 4.22 -7.76 -6.25
N GLN A 34 3.38 -8.18 -7.20
CA GLN A 34 3.66 -9.34 -8.04
C GLN A 34 4.94 -9.15 -8.87
N ALA A 35 5.17 -7.96 -9.41
CA ALA A 35 6.39 -7.62 -10.13
C ALA A 35 7.62 -7.73 -9.21
N LYS A 36 7.61 -7.06 -8.05
CA LYS A 36 8.74 -7.14 -7.09
C LYS A 36 8.98 -8.55 -6.58
N ASN A 37 7.92 -9.32 -6.31
CA ASN A 37 8.05 -10.69 -5.82
C ASN A 37 8.55 -11.64 -6.91
N ARG A 38 8.37 -11.31 -8.20
CA ARG A 38 9.01 -12.02 -9.32
C ARG A 38 10.52 -11.77 -9.34
N ASP A 39 10.94 -10.54 -9.10
CA ASP A 39 12.35 -10.13 -9.15
C ASP A 39 13.15 -10.58 -7.91
N TYR A 40 12.54 -10.50 -6.73
CA TYR A 40 13.22 -10.71 -5.44
C TYR A 40 12.73 -11.93 -4.65
N GLY A 41 11.75 -12.67 -5.17
CA GLY A 41 11.12 -13.79 -4.46
C GLY A 41 10.55 -13.38 -3.09
N SER A 42 10.41 -14.36 -2.20
CA SER A 42 9.95 -14.14 -0.82
C SER A 42 11.06 -13.62 0.13
N SER A 43 11.97 -12.78 -0.38
CA SER A 43 13.05 -12.17 0.42
C SER A 43 12.53 -11.38 1.63
N TRP A 44 11.32 -10.80 1.52
CA TRP A 44 10.63 -10.12 2.62
C TRP A 44 10.36 -11.02 3.83
N LYS A 45 10.21 -12.34 3.65
CA LYS A 45 10.05 -13.28 4.79
C LYS A 45 11.32 -13.37 5.64
N LYS A 46 12.49 -13.30 5.01
CA LYS A 46 13.79 -13.33 5.71
C LYS A 46 14.01 -12.03 6.50
N ALA A 47 13.57 -10.90 5.95
CA ALA A 47 13.65 -9.60 6.61
C ALA A 47 12.76 -9.52 7.86
N GLY A 48 11.64 -10.26 7.85
CA GLY A 48 10.67 -10.29 8.93
C GLY A 48 9.99 -8.94 9.18
N LEU A 49 9.20 -8.86 10.25
CA LEU A 49 8.50 -7.63 10.61
C LEU A 49 9.45 -6.42 10.81
N PRO A 50 10.58 -6.52 11.54
CA PRO A 50 11.48 -5.38 11.72
C PRO A 50 12.02 -4.86 10.39
N GLY A 51 12.43 -5.75 9.47
CA GLY A 51 12.92 -5.34 8.16
C GLY A 51 11.84 -4.68 7.30
N LEU A 52 10.60 -5.16 7.36
CA LEU A 52 9.47 -4.53 6.67
C LEU A 52 9.16 -3.13 7.21
N LEU A 53 9.24 -2.93 8.53
CA LEU A 53 9.06 -1.62 9.16
C LEU A 53 10.17 -0.64 8.76
N VAL A 54 11.43 -1.10 8.67
CA VAL A 54 12.54 -0.28 8.15
C VAL A 54 12.26 0.15 6.71
N ARG A 55 11.80 -0.76 5.84
CA ARG A 55 11.43 -0.39 4.46
C ARG A 55 10.30 0.64 4.40
N MET A 56 9.32 0.54 5.31
CA MET A 56 8.26 1.54 5.42
C MET A 56 8.81 2.90 5.87
N GLN A 57 9.75 2.90 6.83
CA GLN A 57 10.42 4.12 7.27
C GLN A 57 11.20 4.79 6.13
N ASP A 58 11.98 4.03 5.35
CA ASP A 58 12.71 4.56 4.18
C ASP A 58 11.76 5.28 3.21
N LYS A 59 10.56 4.72 3.02
CA LYS A 59 9.53 5.31 2.14
C LYS A 59 8.91 6.56 2.76
N ILE A 60 8.63 6.58 4.06
CA ILE A 60 8.15 7.80 4.75
C ILE A 60 9.17 8.94 4.63
N GLU A 61 10.45 8.67 4.89
CA GLU A 61 11.50 9.67 4.78
C GLU A 61 11.58 10.24 3.35
N ARG A 62 11.46 9.38 2.34
CA ARG A 62 11.37 9.80 0.94
C ARG A 62 10.14 10.67 0.65
N LEU A 63 8.96 10.28 1.14
CA LEU A 63 7.73 11.06 0.96
C LEU A 63 7.87 12.46 1.58
N VAL A 64 8.45 12.54 2.77
CA VAL A 64 8.72 13.82 3.44
C VAL A 64 9.64 14.69 2.58
N ASN A 65 10.72 14.14 2.05
CA ASN A 65 11.64 14.87 1.17
C ASN A 65 10.94 15.35 -0.11
N LEU A 66 10.23 14.46 -0.81
CA LEU A 66 9.50 14.79 -2.04
C LEU A 66 8.37 15.83 -1.82
N SER A 67 7.76 15.86 -0.63
CA SER A 67 6.68 16.80 -0.30
C SER A 67 7.17 18.23 0.01
N ARG A 68 8.40 18.37 0.48
CA ARG A 68 8.99 19.67 0.87
C ARG A 68 9.57 20.42 -0.34
N ASP A 69 10.09 19.67 -1.29
CA ASP A 69 10.65 20.20 -2.52
C ASP A 69 9.51 20.37 -3.54
N GLY A 70 8.71 21.43 -3.39
CA GLY A 70 7.59 21.77 -4.28
C GLY A 70 7.96 22.03 -5.76
N SER A 71 9.22 21.80 -6.14
CA SER A 71 9.78 22.06 -7.45
C SER A 71 10.95 21.11 -7.70
N THR A 72 10.75 20.14 -8.60
CA THR A 72 11.83 19.64 -9.48
C THR A 72 13.07 19.07 -8.77
N ILE A 73 12.93 17.96 -8.04
CA ILE A 73 14.08 17.07 -7.94
C ILE A 73 14.28 16.44 -9.33
N HIS A 74 15.32 16.87 -10.04
CA HIS A 74 15.83 16.30 -11.29
C HIS A 74 16.43 14.89 -11.11
N VAL A 75 15.82 14.06 -10.27
CA VAL A 75 16.20 12.66 -10.11
C VAL A 75 15.08 11.84 -10.73
N LYS A 76 15.33 11.40 -11.97
CA LYS A 76 14.42 10.67 -12.87
C LYS A 76 13.85 9.34 -12.33
N THR A 77 13.99 9.01 -11.05
CA THR A 77 13.94 7.60 -10.61
C THR A 77 12.68 7.15 -9.86
N GLU A 78 11.90 8.01 -9.20
CA GLU A 78 10.65 7.59 -8.53
C GLU A 78 9.80 8.80 -8.11
N SER A 79 8.50 8.80 -8.43
CA SER A 79 7.56 9.87 -8.05
C SER A 79 7.03 9.72 -6.61
N LEU A 80 6.29 10.75 -6.14
CA LEU A 80 5.58 10.69 -4.85
C LEU A 80 4.55 9.54 -4.85
N GLU A 81 3.83 9.37 -5.96
CA GLU A 81 2.83 8.33 -6.14
C GLU A 81 3.45 6.93 -6.14
N ASP A 82 4.56 6.74 -6.87
CA ASP A 82 5.30 5.47 -6.85
C ASP A 82 5.77 5.12 -5.44
N THR A 83 6.26 6.12 -4.70
CA THR A 83 6.72 5.95 -3.32
C THR A 83 5.56 5.58 -2.38
N LEU A 84 4.37 6.16 -2.57
CA LEU A 84 3.16 5.82 -1.82
C LEU A 84 2.70 4.39 -2.12
N ARG A 85 2.71 3.97 -3.39
CA ARG A 85 2.37 2.58 -3.77
C ARG A 85 3.36 1.59 -3.15
N ASP A 86 4.65 1.89 -3.18
CA ASP A 86 5.68 1.08 -2.52
C ASP A 86 5.42 0.95 -1.02
N PHE A 87 5.07 2.05 -0.35
CA PHE A 87 4.70 2.05 1.07
C PHE A 87 3.48 1.14 1.33
N LEU A 88 2.43 1.23 0.53
CA LEU A 88 1.23 0.38 0.64
C LEU A 88 1.57 -1.10 0.46
N VAL A 89 2.44 -1.44 -0.49
CA VAL A 89 2.92 -2.82 -0.70
C VAL A 89 3.65 -3.34 0.54
N TYR A 90 4.58 -2.57 1.12
CA TYR A 90 5.29 -3.00 2.33
C TYR A 90 4.36 -3.14 3.55
N ALA A 91 3.36 -2.25 3.70
CA ALA A 91 2.34 -2.37 4.73
C ALA A 91 1.52 -3.66 4.56
N GLY A 92 1.11 -3.98 3.32
CA GLY A 92 0.43 -5.23 2.98
C GLY A 92 1.26 -6.47 3.29
N LEU A 93 2.55 -6.45 2.94
CA LEU A 93 3.51 -7.52 3.27
C LEU A 93 3.68 -7.70 4.78
N ALA A 94 3.77 -6.61 5.55
CA ALA A 94 3.86 -6.67 7.01
C ALA A 94 2.62 -7.31 7.63
N LEU A 95 1.43 -6.94 7.16
CA LEU A 95 0.18 -7.56 7.61
C LEU A 95 0.10 -9.04 7.22
N MET A 96 0.52 -9.40 6.01
CA MET A 96 0.59 -10.79 5.56
C MET A 96 1.57 -11.61 6.42
N TYR A 97 2.75 -11.05 6.72
CA TYR A 97 3.73 -11.66 7.61
C TYR A 97 3.15 -11.93 9.01
N LEU A 98 2.47 -10.94 9.62
CA LEU A 98 1.81 -11.12 10.91
C LEU A 98 0.77 -12.25 10.90
N ARG A 99 -0.04 -12.32 9.84
CA ARG A 99 -1.06 -13.36 9.68
C ARG A 99 -0.47 -14.76 9.45
N GLU A 100 0.71 -14.85 8.84
CA GLU A 100 1.42 -16.12 8.65
C GLU A 100 2.13 -16.59 9.94
N VAL A 101 2.73 -15.67 10.70
CA VAL A 101 3.49 -16.01 11.93
C VAL A 101 2.59 -16.29 13.14
N GLN A 102 1.37 -15.77 13.17
CA GLN A 102 0.38 -16.04 14.23
C GLN A 102 -0.46 -17.31 13.99
N ARG A 103 -0.16 -18.09 12.95
CA ARG A 103 -0.72 -19.44 12.72
C ARG A 103 0.25 -20.50 13.24
#